data_AF-A0A2N8DRB9-F1
#
_entry.id   AF-A0A2N8DRB9-F1
#
_cell.length_a   1.000
_cell.length_b   1.000
_cell.length_c   1.000
_cell.angle_alpha   90.00
_cell.angle_beta   90.00
_cell.angle_gamma   90.00
#
_symmetry.space_group_name_H-M   'P 1'
#
loop_
_entity.id
_entity.type
_entity.pdbx_description
1 polymer ?
#
loop_
_entity_poly.entity_id
_entity_poly.type
_entity_poly.pdbx_seq_one_letter_code
_entity_poly.pdbx_strand_id
1 'polypeptide(L)' 'MIVFDLNRNDSEALFRHVEEFKPSSDDPREDARLREALLELKEALVSHLEDASTPVAPKPERRI' A
#
# COMPACT_ATOMS: atom_id res chain seq x y z
N MET A 1 -10.70 3.83 -3.54
CA MET A 1 -9.32 3.97 -4.05
C MET A 1 -8.52 4.74 -3.01
N ILE A 2 -7.57 4.05 -2.38
CA ILE A 2 -6.70 4.61 -1.35
C ILE A 2 -5.49 5.24 -2.06
N VAL A 3 -5.10 6.45 -1.64
CA VAL A 3 -3.91 7.16 -2.15
C VAL A 3 -2.94 7.33 -0.99
N PHE A 4 -1.69 6.93 -1.18
CA PHE A 4 -0.66 7.05 -0.15
C PHE A 4 0.28 8.21 -0.46
N ASP A 5 0.57 9.01 0.56
CA ASP A 5 1.67 9.98 0.57
C ASP A 5 2.85 9.42 1.38
N LEU A 6 3.17 8.15 1.17
CA LEU A 6 4.23 7.43 1.87
C LEU A 6 5.45 7.29 0.97
N ASN A 7 6.64 7.44 1.55
CA ASN A 7 7.85 7.03 0.86
C ASN A 7 7.91 5.50 0.73
N ARG A 8 8.84 5.01 -0.09
CA ARG A 8 8.97 3.58 -0.37
C ARG A 8 9.23 2.74 0.89
N ASN A 9 10.09 3.19 1.80
CA ASN A 9 10.43 2.47 3.02
C ASN A 9 9.20 2.32 3.95
N ASP A 10 8.48 3.42 4.16
CA ASP A 10 7.26 3.41 4.96
C ASP A 10 6.16 2.54 4.33
N SER A 11 6.06 2.56 3.00
CA SER A 11 5.13 1.71 2.25
C SER A 11 5.48 0.22 2.38
N GLU A 12 6.76 -0.14 2.29
CA GLU A 12 7.24 -1.52 2.49
C GLU A 12 7.05 -1.98 3.95
N ALA A 13 7.30 -1.10 4.93
CA ALA A 13 7.07 -1.39 6.35
C ALA A 13 5.58 -1.63 6.64
N LEU A 14 4.70 -0.80 6.09
CA LEU A 14 3.25 -0.97 6.23
C LEU A 14 2.75 -2.22 5.52
N PHE A 15 3.26 -2.52 4.31
CA PHE A 15 2.94 -3.74 3.58
C PHE A 15 3.26 -4.99 4.42
N ARG A 16 4.46 -5.03 5.01
CA ARG A 16 4.87 -6.14 5.87
C ARG A 16 3.96 -6.29 7.09
N HIS A 17 3.59 -5.17 7.72
CA HIS A 17 2.67 -5.17 8.85
C HIS A 17 1.30 -5.75 8.46
N VAL A 18 0.76 -5.35 7.31
CA VAL A 18 -0.52 -5.85 6.79
C VAL A 18 -0.47 -7.36 6.51
N GLU A 19 0.66 -7.91 6.05
CA GLU A 19 0.82 -9.36 5.85
C GLU A 19 0.93 -10.16 7.15
N GLU A 20 1.60 -9.62 8.16
CA GLU A 20 1.82 -10.30 9.44
C GLU A 20 0.64 -10.15 10.41
N PHE A 21 -0.15 -9.09 10.25
CA PHE A 21 -1.27 -8.80 11.13
C PHE A 21 -2.41 -9.83 10.95
N LYS A 22 -2.73 -10.52 12.05
CA LYS A 22 -3.88 -11.44 12.11
C LYS A 22 -4.97 -10.83 12.99
N PRO A 23 -6.14 -10.54 12.42
CA PRO A 23 -7.33 -10.20 13.20
C PRO A 23 -7.62 -11.32 14.20
N SER A 24 -7.77 -10.95 15.46
CA SER A 24 -8.10 -11.83 16.57
C SER A 24 -8.99 -11.08 17.53
N SER A 25 -10.14 -10.63 17.03
CA SER A 25 -11.19 -10.03 17.86
C SER A 25 -12.11 -11.12 18.42
N ASP A 26 -12.87 -10.80 19.46
CA ASP A 26 -13.91 -11.70 20.00
C ASP A 26 -15.16 -11.75 19.08
N ASP A 27 -15.22 -10.91 18.04
CA ASP A 27 -16.31 -10.88 17.05
C ASP A 27 -15.84 -11.36 15.66
N PRO A 28 -16.33 -12.51 15.16
CA PRO A 28 -15.91 -13.06 13.87
C PRO A 28 -16.38 -12.24 12.66
N ARG A 29 -17.41 -11.40 12.81
CA ARG A 29 -17.87 -10.50 11.74
C ARG A 29 -16.95 -9.29 11.64
N GLU A 30 -16.45 -8.82 12.78
CA GLU A 30 -15.44 -7.76 12.82
C GLU A 30 -14.13 -8.26 12.19
N ASP A 31 -13.69 -9.46 12.54
CA ASP A 31 -12.52 -10.07 11.90
C ASP A 31 -12.69 -10.22 10.39
N ALA A 32 -13.87 -10.64 9.92
CA ALA A 32 -14.14 -10.75 8.48
C ALA A 32 -14.05 -9.38 7.77
N ARG A 33 -14.68 -8.35 8.33
CA ARG A 33 -14.59 -6.98 7.79
C ARG A 33 -13.17 -6.45 7.80
N LEU A 34 -12.43 -6.72 8.87
CA LEU A 34 -11.05 -6.27 8.99
C LEU A 34 -10.15 -6.98 7.98
N ARG A 35 -10.37 -8.26 7.72
CA ARG A 35 -9.67 -9.00 6.64
C ARG A 35 -9.93 -8.40 5.28
N GLU A 36 -11.18 -8.05 4.96
CA GLU A 36 -11.50 -7.40 3.68
C GLU A 36 -10.84 -6.02 3.56
N ALA A 37 -10.87 -5.22 4.62
CA ALA A 37 -10.20 -3.92 4.65
C ALA A 37 -8.67 -4.05 4.50
N LEU A 38 -8.05 -5.06 5.13
CA LEU A 38 -6.62 -5.34 4.99
C LEU A 38 -6.26 -5.80 3.56
N LEU A 39 -7.16 -6.53 2.90
CA LEU A 39 -6.96 -6.95 1.51
C LEU A 39 -7.00 -5.73 0.58
N GLU A 40 -8.00 -4.85 0.70
CA GLU A 40 -8.07 -3.61 -0.09
C GLU A 40 -6.85 -2.71 0.16
N LEU A 41 -6.41 -2.61 1.43
CA LEU A 41 -5.20 -1.87 1.79
C LEU A 41 -3.94 -2.47 1.15
N LYS A 42 -3.82 -3.81 1.14
CA LYS A 42 -2.70 -4.51 0.51
C LYS A 42 -2.65 -4.26 -1.00
N GLU A 43 -3.79 -4.37 -1.69
CA GLU A 43 -3.87 -4.13 -3.13
C GLU A 43 -3.48 -2.69 -3.47
N ALA A 44 -3.96 -1.71 -2.70
CA ALA A 44 -3.59 -0.33 -2.90
C ALA A 44 -2.08 -0.09 -2.65
N LEU A 45 -1.49 -0.72 -1.63
CA LEU A 45 -0.05 -0.62 -1.35
C LEU A 45 0.81 -1.21 -2.45
N VAL A 46 0.40 -2.34 -3.03
CA VAL A 46 1.09 -2.94 -4.19
C VAL A 46 1.09 -1.97 -5.36
N SER A 47 -0.07 -1.42 -5.72
CA SER A 47 -0.17 -0.43 -6.80
C SER A 47 0.72 0.79 -6.54
N HIS A 48 0.74 1.31 -5.31
CA HIS A 48 1.58 2.45 -4.94
C HIS A 48 3.08 2.15 -5.06
N LEU A 49 3.51 0.96 -4.65
CA LEU A 49 4.91 0.52 -4.74
C LEU A 49 5.35 0.26 -6.19
N GLU A 50 4.43 -0.21 -7.05
CA GLU A 50 4.64 -0.36 -8.49
C GLU A 50 4.77 1.01 -9.17
N ASP A 51 3.87 1.95 -8.88
CA ASP A 51 3.94 3.34 -9.35
C ASP A 51 5.24 4.02 -8.90
N ALA A 52 5.61 3.88 -7.62
CA ALA A 52 6.86 4.42 -7.08
C ALA A 52 8.12 3.76 -7.67
N SER A 53 8.00 2.57 -8.26
CA SER A 53 9.09 1.86 -8.92
C SER A 53 9.23 2.20 -10.39
N THR A 54 8.27 2.90 -11.02
CA THR A 54 8.51 3.48 -12.34
C THR A 54 9.52 4.64 -12.24
N PRO A 55 10.70 4.53 -12.86
CA PRO A 55 11.56 5.68 -13.00
C PRO A 55 10.83 6.65 -13.94
N VAL A 56 10.28 7.72 -13.38
CA VAL A 56 9.84 8.89 -14.15
C VAL A 56 10.99 9.27 -15.07
N ALA A 57 10.84 8.97 -16.37
CA ALA A 57 11.79 9.36 -17.38
C ALA A 57 12.05 10.87 -17.23
N PRO A 58 13.31 11.32 -17.25
CA PRO A 58 13.61 12.73 -17.10
C PRO A 58 12.88 13.47 -18.22
N LYS A 59 11.99 14.40 -17.84
CA LYS A 59 11.40 15.37 -18.76
C LYS A 59 12.56 15.98 -19.56
N PRO A 60 12.53 15.95 -20.90
CA PRO A 60 13.63 16.52 -21.68
C PRO A 60 13.71 18.00 -21.35
N GLU A 61 14.79 18.40 -20.67
CA GLU A 61 15.15 19.78 -20.44
C GLU A 61 15.20 20.47 -21.81
N ARG A 62 14.25 21.36 -22.06
CA ARG A 62 14.32 22.29 -23.18
C ARG A 62 15.48 23.23 -22.92
N ARG A 63 16.64 22.86 -23.45
CA ARG A 63 17.82 23.70 -23.55
C ARG A 63 17.48 24.86 -24.49
N ILE A 64 17.30 26.05 -23.92
CA ILE A 64 17.27 27.34 -24.62
C ILE A 64 18.65 27.98 -24.55
#